data_AF-A0A061A798-F1
#
_entry.id   AF-A0A061A798-F1
#
_cell.length_a   1.000
_cell.length_b   1.000
_cell.length_c   1.000
_cell.angle_alpha   90.00
_cell.angle_beta   90.00
_cell.angle_gamma   90.00
#
_symmetry.space_group_name_H-M   'P 1'
#
loop_
_entity.id
_entity.type
_entity.pdbx_description
1 polymer ?
#
loop_
_entity_poly.entity_id
_entity_poly.type
_entity_poly.pdbx_seq_one_letter_code
_entity_poly.pdbx_strand_id
1 'polypeptide(L)'
;MLYKAFICGCLFEVGLFCLPGAHGRFVPRGEGDVCREARTQTLEPDVWLREVQQRSHGTRRRIPLTHLALLEEVLVMGLRLIDGVTHQHWQLFSPRADLYQILSSSSEVQDLQQTGL
;
A
#
# COMPACT_ATOMS: atom_id res chain seq x y z
N MET A 1 -14.73 3.32 -36.28
CA MET A 1 -14.98 3.75 -34.89
C MET A 1 -13.72 3.45 -34.09
N LEU A 2 -12.88 4.47 -33.88
CA LEU A 2 -11.66 4.34 -33.07
C LEU A 2 -12.06 4.19 -31.61
N TYR A 3 -11.65 3.10 -30.97
CA TYR A 3 -11.56 2.98 -29.52
C TYR A 3 -10.49 3.98 -29.04
N LYS A 4 -10.88 5.24 -28.90
CA LYS A 4 -10.09 6.27 -28.24
C LYS A 4 -10.20 5.97 -26.74
N ALA A 5 -9.34 5.07 -26.27
CA ALA A 5 -9.01 4.94 -24.87
C ALA A 5 -8.42 6.27 -24.39
N PHE A 6 -9.29 7.22 -24.07
CA PHE A 6 -8.97 8.38 -23.26
C PHE A 6 -8.98 7.93 -21.79
N ILE A 7 -8.18 6.89 -21.49
CA ILE A 7 -8.08 6.33 -20.15
C ILE A 7 -6.81 6.92 -19.54
N CYS A 8 -7.06 7.99 -18.78
CA CYS A 8 -6.24 8.51 -17.69
C CYS A 8 -4.85 9.03 -18.06
N GLY A 9 -4.78 10.34 -18.34
CA GLY A 9 -3.55 11.09 -18.18
C GLY A 9 -3.21 11.27 -16.68
N CYS A 10 -1.95 11.01 -16.36
CA CYS A 10 -1.12 11.78 -15.42
C CYS A 10 -1.24 11.60 -13.88
N LEU A 11 -0.05 11.26 -13.34
CA LEU A 11 0.58 11.61 -12.06
C LEU A 11 0.24 10.82 -10.77
N PHE A 12 1.18 9.93 -10.42
CA PHE A 12 1.85 9.64 -9.13
C PHE A 12 1.24 9.94 -7.74
N GLU A 13 0.10 10.62 -7.61
CA GLU A 13 -0.55 10.87 -6.30
C GLU A 13 -1.86 10.10 -6.09
N VAL A 14 -2.35 9.38 -7.09
CA VAL A 14 -3.58 8.59 -6.98
C VAL A 14 -3.35 7.19 -7.54
N GLY A 15 -3.13 6.21 -6.67
CA GLY A 15 -3.03 4.80 -7.05
C GLY A 15 -4.39 4.29 -7.55
N LEU A 16 -4.70 4.51 -8.83
CA LEU A 16 -5.96 4.12 -9.44
C LEU A 16 -5.83 2.73 -10.08
N PHE A 17 -6.34 1.71 -9.39
CA PHE A 17 -6.36 0.32 -9.82
C PHE A 17 -7.64 0.04 -10.60
N CYS A 18 -7.59 0.16 -11.93
CA CYS A 18 -8.79 0.15 -12.78
C CYS A 18 -8.99 -1.11 -13.63
N LEU A 19 -8.22 -2.18 -13.43
CA LEU A 19 -8.33 -3.38 -14.26
C LEU A 19 -8.84 -4.58 -13.46
N PRO A 20 -9.43 -5.60 -14.11
CA PRO A 20 -9.78 -6.85 -13.46
C PRO A 20 -8.58 -7.45 -12.73
N GLY A 21 -8.79 -7.90 -11.49
CA GLY A 21 -7.74 -8.47 -10.65
C GLY A 21 -6.67 -7.48 -10.18
N ALA A 22 -6.83 -6.17 -10.43
CA ALA A 22 -5.89 -5.20 -9.89
C ALA A 22 -6.00 -5.13 -8.35
N HIS A 23 -4.84 -5.06 -7.71
CA HIS A 23 -4.72 -4.96 -6.25
C HIS A 23 -3.81 -3.80 -5.91
N GLY A 24 -4.17 -3.03 -4.88
CA GLY A 24 -3.20 -2.11 -4.32
C GLY A 24 -3.72 -1.23 -3.21
N ARG A 25 -3.03 -0.12 -2.99
CA ARG A 25 -3.21 0.75 -1.83
C ARG A 25 -3.84 2.07 -2.24
N PHE A 26 -4.84 2.49 -1.48
CA PHE A 26 -5.57 3.72 -1.73
C PHE A 26 -5.66 4.52 -0.43
N VAL A 27 -5.64 5.86 -0.52
CA VAL A 27 -5.89 6.74 0.62
C VAL A 27 -7.09 7.61 0.23
N PRO A 28 -8.27 7.41 0.83
CA PRO A 28 -9.46 8.16 0.47
C PRO A 28 -9.32 9.62 0.89
N ARG A 29 -9.06 10.51 -0.07
CA ARG A 29 -9.08 11.97 0.18
C ARG A 29 -10.54 12.45 0.09
N GLY A 30 -11.16 12.79 1.22
CA GLY A 30 -12.48 13.43 1.27
C GLY A 30 -13.52 12.81 2.22
N GLU A 31 -13.26 11.63 2.80
CA GLU A 31 -14.20 10.92 3.69
C GLU A 31 -13.90 11.14 5.19
N GLY A 32 -13.06 12.12 5.54
CA GLY A 32 -12.74 12.47 6.93
C GLY A 32 -11.78 11.51 7.64
N ASP A 33 -11.49 10.34 7.06
CA ASP A 33 -10.51 9.38 7.56
C ASP A 33 -9.29 9.28 6.62
N VAL A 34 -8.09 9.36 7.19
CA VAL A 34 -6.79 9.31 6.48
C VAL A 34 -6.26 7.86 6.44
N CYS A 35 -7.12 6.88 6.73
CA CYS A 35 -6.73 5.49 6.79
C CYS A 35 -6.44 4.93 5.38
N ARG A 36 -5.18 4.54 5.15
CA ARG A 36 -4.77 3.81 3.94
C ARG A 36 -5.52 2.48 3.89
N GLU A 37 -6.03 2.11 2.73
CA GLU A 37 -6.78 0.88 2.54
C GLU A 37 -6.19 0.02 1.40
N ALA A 38 -6.28 -1.30 1.58
CA ALA A 38 -6.04 -2.26 0.51
C ALA A 38 -7.34 -2.47 -0.28
N ARG A 39 -7.26 -2.32 -1.59
CA ARG A 39 -8.37 -2.59 -2.51
C ARG A 39 -8.02 -3.72 -3.46
N THR A 40 -8.99 -4.59 -3.69
CA THR A 40 -8.95 -5.65 -4.71
C THR A 40 -10.09 -5.41 -5.69
N GLN A 41 -9.79 -5.42 -6.98
CA GLN A 41 -10.78 -5.43 -8.06
C GLN A 41 -11.26 -6.85 -8.32
N THR A 42 -12.49 -6.99 -8.79
CA THR A 42 -13.03 -8.27 -9.27
C THR A 42 -12.11 -8.88 -10.31
N LEU A 43 -11.83 -10.17 -10.16
CA LEU A 43 -10.80 -10.88 -10.94
C LEU A 43 -11.28 -11.16 -12.36
N GLU A 44 -12.50 -11.64 -12.50
CA GLU A 44 -13.06 -12.13 -13.76
C GLU A 44 -13.43 -10.94 -14.67
N PRO A 45 -12.83 -10.79 -15.86
CA PRO A 45 -13.04 -9.62 -16.71
C PRO A 45 -14.51 -9.33 -17.06
N ASP A 46 -15.29 -10.36 -17.38
CA ASP A 46 -16.70 -10.22 -17.75
C ASP A 46 -17.59 -9.83 -16.55
N VAL A 47 -17.21 -10.25 -15.35
CA VAL A 47 -17.90 -9.86 -14.11
C VAL A 47 -17.52 -8.42 -13.76
N TRP A 48 -16.22 -8.12 -13.80
CA TRP A 48 -15.68 -6.79 -13.55
C TRP A 48 -16.30 -5.74 -14.49
N LEU A 49 -16.41 -6.02 -15.79
CA LEU A 49 -16.99 -5.09 -16.75
C LEU A 49 -18.46 -4.80 -16.46
N ARG A 50 -19.24 -5.83 -16.12
CA ARG A 50 -20.65 -5.67 -15.71
C ARG A 50 -20.78 -4.84 -14.44
N GLU A 51 -19.94 -5.11 -13.44
CA GLU A 51 -19.93 -4.37 -12.18
C GLU A 51 -19.57 -2.89 -12.40
N VAL A 52 -18.57 -2.59 -13.24
CA VAL A 52 -18.23 -1.21 -13.61
C VAL A 52 -19.37 -0.53 -14.34
N GLN A 53 -20.03 -1.19 -15.28
CA GLN A 53 -21.18 -0.62 -16.00
C GLN A 53 -22.37 -0.33 -15.07
N GLN A 54 -22.61 -1.18 -14.07
CA GLN A 54 -23.75 -1.05 -13.17
C GLN A 54 -23.49 -0.14 -11.96
N ARG A 55 -22.26 -0.15 -11.44
CA ARG A 55 -21.90 0.48 -10.15
C ARG A 55 -20.81 1.54 -10.29
N SER A 56 -20.35 1.83 -11.50
CA SER A 56 -19.20 2.71 -11.83
C SER A 56 -17.81 2.23 -11.37
N HIS A 57 -17.72 1.12 -10.62
CA HIS A 57 -16.45 0.55 -10.17
C HIS A 57 -16.50 -0.98 -10.08
N GLY A 58 -15.34 -1.62 -10.18
CA GLY A 58 -15.17 -3.08 -10.02
C GLY A 58 -14.59 -3.51 -8.67
N THR A 59 -14.53 -2.61 -7.69
CA THR A 59 -13.89 -2.90 -6.39
C THR A 59 -14.67 -3.99 -5.65
N ARG A 60 -14.01 -5.13 -5.44
CA ARG A 60 -14.57 -6.31 -4.78
C ARG A 60 -14.39 -6.28 -3.27
N ARG A 61 -13.23 -5.82 -2.82
CA ARG A 61 -12.87 -5.78 -1.40
C ARG A 61 -12.13 -4.49 -1.07
N ARG A 62 -12.49 -3.89 0.06
CA ARG A 62 -11.79 -2.78 0.72
C ARG A 62 -11.41 -3.25 2.13
N ILE A 63 -10.16 -3.06 2.52
CA ILE A 63 -9.66 -3.43 3.84
C ILE A 63 -8.89 -2.21 4.38
N PRO A 64 -9.37 -1.52 5.42
CA PRO A 64 -8.57 -0.49 6.07
C PRO A 64 -7.31 -1.12 6.67
N LEU A 65 -6.15 -0.49 6.50
CA LEU A 65 -4.93 -0.94 7.14
C LEU A 65 -4.89 -0.42 8.58
N THR A 66 -4.58 -1.32 9.51
CA THR A 66 -4.21 -0.90 10.86
C THR A 66 -2.88 -0.15 10.83
N HIS A 67 -2.63 0.67 11.84
CA HIS A 67 -1.35 1.37 11.98
C HIS A 67 -0.17 0.37 12.03
N LEU A 68 -0.33 -0.75 12.74
CA LEU A 68 0.66 -1.83 12.77
C LEU A 68 0.92 -2.42 11.37
N ALA A 69 -0.13 -2.76 10.62
CA ALA A 69 0.01 -3.32 9.27
C ALA A 69 0.70 -2.34 8.30
N LEU A 70 0.47 -1.04 8.47
CA LEU A 70 1.18 -0.01 7.72
C LEU A 70 2.68 0.00 8.03
N LEU A 71 3.05 -0.09 9.32
CA LEU A 71 4.44 -0.12 9.75
C LEU A 71 5.17 -1.40 9.29
N GLU A 72 4.50 -2.55 9.38
CA GLU A 72 5.01 -3.82 8.85
C GLU A 72 5.28 -3.72 7.33
N GLU A 73 4.38 -3.10 6.57
CA GLU A 73 4.56 -2.89 5.13
C GLU A 73 5.77 -2.00 4.84
N VAL A 74 5.96 -0.91 5.59
CA VAL A 74 7.13 -0.02 5.46
C VAL A 74 8.42 -0.78 5.73
N LEU A 75 8.48 -1.59 6.80
CA LEU A 75 9.65 -2.41 7.12
C LEU A 75 9.95 -3.43 6.03
N VAL A 76 8.95 -4.24 5.65
CA VAL A 76 9.14 -5.30 4.64
C VAL A 76 9.51 -4.72 3.28
N MET A 77 8.98 -3.55 2.91
CA MET A 77 9.38 -2.87 1.68
C MET A 77 10.83 -2.38 1.77
N GLY A 78 11.21 -1.78 2.89
CA GLY A 78 12.57 -1.29 3.05
C GLY A 78 13.63 -2.38 3.13
N LEU A 79 13.31 -3.55 3.68
CA LEU A 79 14.20 -4.72 3.64
C LEU A 79 14.51 -5.19 2.21
N ARG A 80 13.74 -4.76 1.20
CA ARG A 80 14.02 -5.02 -0.23
C ARG A 80 14.91 -3.97 -0.88
N LEU A 81 15.11 -2.83 -0.22
CA LEU A 81 15.95 -1.75 -0.71
C LEU A 81 17.38 -1.97 -0.21
N ILE A 82 18.35 -1.63 -1.06
CA ILE A 82 19.77 -1.68 -0.70
C ILE A 82 20.07 -0.78 0.50
N ASP A 83 19.45 0.41 0.54
CA ASP A 83 19.65 1.40 1.59
C ASP A 83 18.73 1.20 2.82
N GLY A 84 17.85 0.19 2.80
CA GLY A 84 16.92 -0.07 3.90
C GLY A 84 15.85 1.01 4.12
N VAL A 85 15.36 1.12 5.36
CA VAL A 85 14.50 2.24 5.83
C VAL A 85 15.31 3.17 6.70
N THR A 86 15.31 4.46 6.39
CA THR A 86 15.94 5.46 7.27
C THR A 86 15.01 5.85 8.43
N HIS A 87 15.61 6.30 9.54
CA HIS A 87 14.85 6.84 10.67
C HIS A 87 13.93 7.99 10.28
N GLN A 88 14.36 8.90 9.39
CA GLN A 88 13.51 10.01 8.96
C GLN A 88 12.29 9.50 8.18
N HIS A 89 12.46 8.47 7.34
CA HIS A 89 11.34 7.88 6.60
C HIS A 89 10.35 7.18 7.53
N TRP A 90 10.85 6.44 8.52
CA TRP A 90 10.02 5.79 9.54
C TRP A 90 9.18 6.79 10.35
N GLN A 91 9.76 7.93 10.74
CA GLN A 91 9.08 8.97 11.51
C GLN A 91 7.85 9.57 10.80
N LEU A 92 7.78 9.47 9.47
CA LEU A 92 6.58 9.88 8.71
C LEU A 92 5.36 9.01 9.05
N PHE A 93 5.58 7.75 9.45
CA PHE A 93 4.52 6.78 9.76
C PHE A 93 4.37 6.54 11.26
N SER A 94 5.46 6.61 12.03
CA SER A 94 5.45 6.46 13.48
C SER A 94 6.37 7.49 14.16
N PRO A 95 5.93 8.74 14.34
CA PRO A 95 6.77 9.80 14.90
C PRO A 95 7.09 9.59 16.38
N ARG A 96 6.32 8.75 17.08
CA ARG A 96 6.45 8.52 18.53
C ARG A 96 7.18 7.23 18.88
N ALA A 97 7.41 6.34 17.91
CA ALA A 97 8.03 5.05 18.15
C ALA A 97 9.38 5.01 17.44
N ASP A 98 10.47 4.91 18.19
CA ASP A 98 11.81 4.91 17.63
C ASP A 98 12.16 3.52 17.09
N LEU A 99 12.45 3.45 15.78
CA LEU A 99 12.72 2.17 15.10
C LEU A 99 13.94 1.44 15.67
N TYR A 100 14.98 2.17 16.06
CA TYR A 100 16.20 1.58 16.60
C TYR A 100 15.93 1.01 17.98
N GLN A 101 15.22 1.72 18.84
CA GLN A 101 14.83 1.19 20.16
C GLN A 101 13.96 -0.07 20.04
N ILE A 102 13.00 -0.07 19.11
CA ILE A 102 12.14 -1.23 18.87
C ILE A 102 12.98 -2.43 18.43
N LEU A 103 13.80 -2.28 17.39
CA LEU A 103 14.57 -3.39 16.84
C LEU A 103 15.70 -3.84 17.77
N SER A 104 16.33 -2.92 18.51
CA SER A 104 17.38 -3.25 19.49
C SER A 104 16.87 -4.08 20.66
N SER A 105 15.55 -4.16 20.88
CA SER A 105 14.97 -5.01 21.92
C SER A 105 14.82 -6.48 21.49
N SER A 106 14.98 -6.80 20.20
CA SER A 106 14.91 -8.17 19.68
C SER A 106 16.27 -8.86 19.72
N SER A 107 16.31 -10.05 20.29
CA SER A 107 17.50 -10.92 20.29
C SER A 107 17.90 -11.33 18.88
N GLU A 108 16.93 -11.60 18.01
CA GLU A 108 17.18 -12.02 16.63
C GLU A 108 17.89 -10.91 15.82
N VAL A 109 17.50 -9.65 16.02
CA VAL A 109 18.17 -8.51 15.38
C VAL A 109 19.59 -8.34 15.91
N GLN A 110 19.79 -8.51 17.22
CA GLN A 110 21.14 -8.45 17.82
C GLN A 110 22.06 -9.54 17.28
N ASP A 111 21.55 -10.76 17.11
CA ASP A 111 22.31 -11.87 16.52
C ASP A 111 22.70 -11.56 15.07
N LEU A 112 21.76 -11.03 14.29
CA LEU A 112 22.03 -10.62 12.91
C LEU A 112 23.14 -9.54 12.85
N GLN A 113 23.07 -8.53 13.71
CA GLN A 113 24.10 -7.50 13.84
C GLN A 113 25.47 -8.07 14.20
N GLN A 114 25.53 -9.05 15.10
CA GLN A 114 26.77 -9.72 15.46
C GLN A 114 27.37 -10.52 14.30
N THR A 115 26.51 -11.08 13.43
CA THR A 115 26.95 -11.78 12.21
C THR A 115 27.32 -10.85 11.05
N GLY A 116 27.23 -9.53 11.24
CA GLY A 116 27.59 -8.52 10.24
C GLY A 116 26.50 -8.25 9.20
N LEU A 117 25.25 -8.57 9.53
CA LEU A 117 24.06 -8.17 8.77
C LEU A 117 23.39 -6.92 9.37
#